data_AF-A0A560CX25-F1
#
_entry.id   AF-A0A560CX25-F1
#
_cell.length_a   1.000
_cell.length_b   1.000
_cell.length_c   1.000
_cell.angle_alpha   90.00
_cell.angle_beta   90.00
_cell.angle_gamma   90.00
#
_symmetry.space_group_name_H-M   'P 1'
#
loop_
_entity.id
_entity.type
_entity.pdbx_description
1 polymer ?
#
loop_
_entity_poly.entity_id
_entity_poly.type
_entity_poly.pdbx_seq_one_letter_code
_entity_poly.pdbx_strand_id
1 'polypeptide(L)'
;MPQRPSTTAVIVTALEVETHAVLRHLGKYDVETVSGTGFFKGQFEGWDVAVVEAGPGNTGAAAIAVRALEHYKPHVALFVGVAGGVKDVAIGDVVVATKVYGYESGKDTAESFQSRPDVQNTAHALEQRARVIRQGSDWKSRLDPAVMHEDSAFFVAPIAAGEKVVASKKAATAKLIKITMAMRSPSRWKEADF
;
A
#
# COMPACT_ATOMS: atom_id res chain seq x y z
N MET A 1 -22.91 -10.91 -29.25
CA MET A 1 -21.82 -9.92 -29.15
C MET A 1 -20.64 -10.59 -28.46
N PRO A 2 -19.40 -10.51 -28.97
CA PRO A 2 -18.26 -11.04 -28.23
C PRO A 2 -18.12 -10.26 -26.90
N GLN A 3 -18.02 -10.98 -25.79
CA GLN A 3 -17.79 -10.35 -24.48
C GLN A 3 -16.47 -9.57 -24.56
N ARG A 4 -16.50 -8.28 -24.20
CA ARG A 4 -15.26 -7.53 -23.97
C ARG A 4 -14.45 -8.30 -22.92
N PRO A 5 -13.13 -8.46 -23.09
CA PRO A 5 -12.32 -9.00 -22.00
C PRO A 5 -12.55 -8.14 -20.77
N SER A 6 -12.98 -8.76 -19.67
CA SER A 6 -13.25 -8.08 -18.41
C SER A 6 -11.96 -7.48 -17.89
N THR A 7 -12.04 -6.28 -17.35
CA THR A 7 -10.86 -5.62 -16.80
C THR A 7 -10.60 -6.18 -15.40
N THR A 8 -9.41 -6.76 -15.21
CA THR A 8 -9.05 -7.45 -13.97
C THR A 8 -8.19 -6.58 -13.06
N ALA A 9 -8.52 -6.55 -11.76
CA ALA A 9 -7.70 -5.98 -10.71
C ALA A 9 -7.29 -7.06 -9.69
N VAL A 10 -6.10 -6.92 -9.12
CA VAL A 10 -5.62 -7.70 -7.97
C VAL A 10 -5.43 -6.76 -6.79
N ILE A 11 -5.95 -7.13 -5.62
CA ILE A 11 -5.75 -6.42 -4.37
C ILE A 11 -5.08 -7.37 -3.37
N VAL A 12 -3.90 -6.99 -2.92
CA VAL A 12 -3.15 -7.68 -1.87
C VAL A 12 -3.32 -6.90 -0.58
N THR A 13 -3.60 -7.59 0.52
CA THR A 13 -3.75 -7.03 1.86
C THR A 13 -2.84 -7.78 2.84
N ALA A 14 -2.54 -7.22 4.02
CA ALA A 14 -1.70 -7.89 5.01
C ALA A 14 -2.51 -8.57 6.11
N LEU A 15 -3.63 -7.96 6.53
CA LEU A 15 -4.38 -8.37 7.72
C LEU A 15 -5.83 -8.69 7.38
N GLU A 16 -6.42 -9.61 8.13
CA GLU A 16 -7.83 -10.00 8.02
C GLU A 16 -8.80 -8.80 7.97
N VAL A 17 -8.61 -7.80 8.84
CA VAL A 17 -9.47 -6.62 8.87
C VAL A 17 -9.37 -5.77 7.59
N GLU A 18 -8.20 -5.74 6.97
CA GLU A 18 -7.97 -5.06 5.70
C GLU A 18 -8.63 -5.84 4.56
N THR A 19 -8.46 -7.16 4.54
CA THR A 19 -9.13 -8.07 3.61
C THR A 19 -10.64 -7.86 3.65
N HIS A 20 -11.24 -7.92 4.84
CA HIS A 20 -12.68 -7.73 5.01
C HIS A 20 -13.14 -6.35 4.57
N ALA A 21 -12.36 -5.29 4.85
CA ALA A 21 -12.69 -3.95 4.40
C ALA A 21 -12.82 -3.88 2.87
N VAL A 22 -11.92 -4.52 2.13
CA VAL A 22 -12.00 -4.63 0.67
C VAL A 22 -13.19 -5.48 0.22
N LEU A 23 -13.39 -6.65 0.83
CA LEU A 23 -14.47 -7.58 0.45
C LEU A 23 -15.87 -6.97 0.59
N ARG A 24 -16.09 -6.07 1.54
CA ARG A 24 -17.37 -5.34 1.69
C ARG A 24 -17.77 -4.56 0.44
N HIS A 25 -16.81 -4.14 -0.38
CA HIS A 25 -17.10 -3.45 -1.64
C HIS A 25 -17.45 -4.40 -2.78
N LEU A 26 -17.07 -5.68 -2.72
CA LEU A 26 -17.34 -6.66 -3.78
C LEU A 26 -18.74 -7.26 -3.73
N GLY A 27 -19.41 -7.18 -2.57
CA GLY A 27 -20.70 -7.82 -2.35
C GLY A 27 -20.56 -9.35 -2.32
N LYS A 28 -20.98 -10.04 -3.39
CA LYS A 28 -20.83 -11.49 -3.51
C LYS A 28 -19.47 -11.84 -4.10
N TYR A 29 -18.82 -12.84 -3.52
CA TYR A 29 -17.56 -13.36 -4.01
C TYR A 29 -17.48 -14.88 -3.85
N ASP A 30 -16.71 -15.52 -4.71
CA ASP A 30 -16.31 -16.93 -4.63
C ASP A 30 -14.85 -17.03 -4.18
N VAL A 31 -14.40 -18.23 -3.79
CA VAL A 31 -12.99 -18.49 -3.46
C VAL A 31 -12.36 -19.35 -4.55
N GLU A 32 -11.27 -18.87 -5.15
CA GLU A 32 -10.44 -19.61 -6.09
C GLU A 32 -9.10 -19.96 -5.42
N THR A 33 -8.70 -21.23 -5.46
CA THR A 33 -7.39 -21.65 -4.94
C THR A 33 -6.38 -21.78 -6.07
N VAL A 34 -5.32 -20.98 -6.03
CA VAL A 34 -4.23 -20.99 -7.00
C VAL A 34 -2.95 -21.41 -6.29
N SER A 35 -2.38 -22.56 -6.68
CA SER A 35 -1.16 -23.12 -6.08
C SER A 35 -1.20 -23.13 -4.53
N GLY A 36 -2.36 -23.49 -3.96
CA GLY A 36 -2.58 -23.54 -2.51
C GLY A 36 -2.87 -22.20 -1.83
N THR A 37 -2.99 -21.10 -2.58
CA THR A 37 -3.38 -19.78 -2.06
C THR A 37 -4.83 -19.49 -2.42
N GLY A 38 -5.65 -19.14 -1.42
CA GLY A 38 -7.04 -18.74 -1.64
C GLY A 38 -7.14 -17.27 -2.07
N PHE A 39 -7.86 -17.02 -3.14
CA PHE A 39 -8.20 -15.70 -3.66
C PHE A 39 -9.72 -15.53 -3.62
N PHE A 40 -10.18 -14.46 -2.99
CA PHE A 40 -11.58 -14.07 -3.05
C PHE A 40 -11.85 -13.33 -4.35
N LYS A 41 -12.82 -13.79 -5.13
CA LYS A 41 -13.15 -13.25 -6.44
C LYS A 41 -14.56 -12.72 -6.48
N GLY A 42 -14.66 -11.43 -6.76
CA GLY A 42 -15.94 -10.75 -6.95
C GLY A 42 -15.85 -9.72 -8.07
N GLN A 43 -16.83 -8.84 -8.12
CA GLN A 43 -16.86 -7.75 -9.07
C GLN A 43 -16.99 -6.41 -8.38
N PHE A 44 -16.38 -5.39 -8.97
CA PHE A 44 -16.51 -4.01 -8.52
C PHE A 44 -16.60 -3.08 -9.72
N GLU A 45 -17.70 -2.36 -9.87
CA GLU A 45 -17.91 -1.38 -10.97
C GLU A 45 -17.59 -1.95 -12.38
N GLY A 46 -17.92 -3.23 -12.62
CA GLY A 46 -17.68 -3.92 -13.90
C GLY A 46 -16.28 -4.50 -14.07
N TRP A 47 -15.43 -4.44 -13.04
CA TRP A 47 -14.13 -5.09 -13.00
C TRP A 47 -14.22 -6.42 -12.26
N ASP A 48 -13.47 -7.42 -12.74
CA ASP A 48 -13.21 -8.64 -11.97
C ASP A 48 -12.09 -8.34 -10.97
N VAL A 49 -12.33 -8.61 -9.69
CA VAL A 49 -11.39 -8.29 -8.61
C VAL A 49 -11.02 -9.56 -7.88
N ALA A 50 -9.72 -9.87 -7.84
CA ALA A 50 -9.15 -10.91 -7.00
C ALA A 50 -8.49 -10.27 -5.76
N VAL A 51 -8.90 -10.70 -4.57
CA VAL A 51 -8.38 -10.21 -3.30
C VAL A 51 -7.68 -11.34 -2.56
N VAL A 52 -6.52 -11.06 -1.98
CA VAL A 52 -5.76 -12.02 -1.19
C VAL A 52 -5.21 -11.38 0.08
N GLU A 53 -5.27 -12.13 1.17
CA GLU A 53 -4.55 -11.82 2.41
C GLU A 53 -3.17 -12.47 2.32
N ALA A 54 -2.13 -11.64 2.28
CA ALA A 54 -0.75 -12.11 2.17
C ALA A 54 -0.06 -12.35 3.51
N GLY A 55 -0.63 -11.82 4.60
CA GLY A 55 0.05 -11.71 5.88
C GLY A 55 1.02 -10.53 5.94
N PRO A 56 1.53 -10.21 7.14
CA PRO A 56 2.54 -9.18 7.33
C PRO A 56 3.92 -9.63 6.79
N GLY A 57 4.73 -8.64 6.37
CA GLY A 57 6.10 -8.86 5.90
C GLY A 57 6.22 -8.85 4.38
N ASN A 58 7.35 -8.35 3.87
CA ASN A 58 7.54 -8.13 2.44
C ASN A 58 7.79 -9.44 1.69
N THR A 59 8.48 -10.39 2.31
CA THR A 59 8.87 -11.65 1.66
C THR A 59 7.65 -12.50 1.28
N GLY A 60 6.72 -12.70 2.22
CA GLY A 60 5.46 -13.43 1.97
C GLY A 60 4.56 -12.69 0.97
N ALA A 61 4.41 -11.38 1.15
CA ALA A 61 3.64 -10.53 0.25
C ALA A 61 4.17 -10.56 -1.18
N ALA A 62 5.49 -10.53 -1.38
CA ALA A 62 6.10 -10.63 -2.71
C ALA A 62 5.78 -11.96 -3.39
N ALA A 63 5.90 -13.08 -2.69
CA ALA A 63 5.60 -14.40 -3.24
C ALA A 63 4.13 -14.54 -3.68
N ILE A 64 3.20 -14.01 -2.87
CA ILE A 64 1.77 -14.02 -3.17
C ILE A 64 1.43 -13.05 -4.30
N ALA A 65 2.04 -11.86 -4.32
CA ALA A 65 1.85 -10.88 -5.39
C ALA A 65 2.31 -11.45 -6.74
N VAL A 66 3.49 -12.07 -6.82
CA VAL A 66 3.97 -12.73 -8.05
C VAL A 66 2.99 -13.80 -8.51
N ARG A 67 2.53 -14.67 -7.60
CA ARG A 67 1.53 -15.70 -7.91
C ARG A 67 0.24 -15.10 -8.49
N ALA A 68 -0.26 -14.03 -7.88
CA ALA A 68 -1.46 -13.35 -8.34
C ALA A 68 -1.27 -12.69 -9.72
N LEU A 69 -0.13 -12.03 -9.93
CA LEU A 69 0.19 -11.36 -11.19
C LEU A 69 0.30 -12.35 -12.36
N GLU A 70 0.98 -13.48 -12.15
CA GLU A 70 1.14 -14.53 -13.17
C GLU A 70 -0.19 -15.21 -13.53
N HIS A 71 -1.03 -15.47 -12.53
CA HIS A 71 -2.31 -16.16 -12.72
C HIS A 71 -3.38 -15.25 -13.34
N TYR A 72 -3.59 -14.07 -12.75
CA TYR A 72 -4.69 -13.17 -13.15
C TYR A 72 -4.32 -12.21 -14.27
N LYS A 73 -3.02 -11.97 -14.51
CA LYS A 73 -2.51 -11.00 -15.50
C LYS A 73 -3.29 -9.67 -15.45
N PRO A 74 -3.36 -9.03 -14.28
CA PRO A 74 -4.29 -7.93 -14.08
C PRO A 74 -3.86 -6.67 -14.82
N HIS A 75 -4.83 -5.80 -15.07
CA HIS A 75 -4.57 -4.46 -15.59
C HIS A 75 -4.04 -3.53 -14.49
N VAL A 76 -4.43 -3.79 -13.25
CA VAL A 76 -3.98 -3.06 -12.06
C VAL A 76 -3.77 -4.03 -10.91
N ALA A 77 -2.65 -3.89 -10.19
CA ALA A 77 -2.42 -4.56 -8.91
C ALA A 77 -2.13 -3.51 -7.83
N LEU A 78 -2.76 -3.67 -6.67
CA LEU A 78 -2.64 -2.77 -5.53
C LEU A 78 -2.28 -3.57 -4.29
N PHE A 79 -1.42 -2.99 -3.45
CA PHE A 79 -1.32 -3.38 -2.05
C PHE A 79 -2.11 -2.37 -1.22
N VAL A 80 -3.06 -2.83 -0.41
CA VAL A 80 -3.93 -2.00 0.41
C VAL A 80 -3.82 -2.48 1.86
N GLY A 81 -3.53 -1.56 2.77
CA GLY A 81 -3.43 -1.87 4.19
C GLY A 81 -3.17 -0.61 5.02
N VAL A 82 -3.07 -0.79 6.34
CA VAL A 82 -2.76 0.28 7.28
C VAL A 82 -1.25 0.47 7.42
N ALA A 83 -0.83 1.69 7.79
CA ALA A 83 0.58 2.01 7.99
C ALA A 83 0.78 3.00 9.15
N GLY A 84 1.97 2.96 9.75
CA GLY A 84 2.37 3.90 10.79
C GLY A 84 2.77 5.27 10.21
N GLY A 85 2.23 6.34 10.77
CA GLY A 85 2.56 7.71 10.39
C GLY A 85 3.93 8.17 10.92
N VAL A 86 4.80 8.66 10.02
CA VAL A 86 6.14 9.15 10.39
C VAL A 86 6.21 10.68 10.50
N LYS A 87 5.44 11.40 9.68
CA LYS A 87 5.50 12.87 9.55
C LYS A 87 4.09 13.49 9.61
N ASP A 88 3.70 14.23 8.59
CA ASP A 88 2.49 15.09 8.51
C ASP A 88 1.18 14.31 8.34
N VAL A 89 1.10 13.06 8.82
CA VAL A 89 -0.07 12.19 8.66
C VAL A 89 -0.67 11.80 10.02
N ALA A 90 -1.98 11.88 10.12
CA ALA A 90 -2.78 11.52 11.27
C ALA A 90 -3.46 10.15 11.08
N ILE A 91 -4.05 9.62 12.17
CA ILE A 91 -4.87 8.42 12.09
C ILE A 91 -6.09 8.72 11.21
N GLY A 92 -6.36 7.83 10.26
CA GLY A 92 -7.47 7.98 9.32
C GLY A 92 -7.10 8.67 8.01
N ASP A 93 -5.90 9.21 7.88
CA ASP A 93 -5.41 9.74 6.60
C ASP A 93 -5.11 8.63 5.59
N VAL A 94 -5.34 8.93 4.31
CA VAL A 94 -5.07 8.02 3.20
C VAL A 94 -3.81 8.47 2.48
N VAL A 95 -2.88 7.54 2.26
CA VAL A 95 -1.65 7.79 1.51
C VAL A 95 -1.59 6.86 0.30
N VAL A 96 -1.49 7.44 -0.89
CA VAL A 96 -1.09 6.70 -2.09
C VAL A 96 0.40 6.93 -2.35
N ALA A 97 1.15 5.82 -2.42
CA ALA A 97 2.58 5.86 -2.62
C ALA A 97 2.96 6.52 -3.95
N THR A 98 3.91 7.47 -3.94
CA THR A 98 4.65 7.84 -5.17
C THR A 98 5.78 6.87 -5.45
N LYS A 99 6.35 6.32 -4.38
CA LYS A 99 7.41 5.31 -4.36
C LYS A 99 7.43 4.62 -3.01
N VAL A 100 7.99 3.42 -3.00
CA VAL A 100 8.18 2.61 -1.80
C VAL A 100 9.67 2.44 -1.54
N TYR A 101 10.11 2.78 -0.33
CA TYR A 101 11.48 2.58 0.15
C TYR A 101 11.58 1.27 0.93
N GLY A 102 12.37 0.31 0.45
CA GLY A 102 12.86 -0.80 1.26
C GLY A 102 13.95 -0.29 2.20
N TYR A 103 13.57 0.12 3.42
CA TYR A 103 14.48 0.89 4.29
C TYR A 103 15.56 0.03 4.96
N GLU A 104 15.43 -1.29 4.90
CA GLU A 104 16.31 -2.23 5.61
C GLU A 104 17.55 -2.62 4.81
N SER A 105 17.62 -2.26 3.53
CA SER A 105 18.79 -2.52 2.69
C SER A 105 19.91 -1.54 3.00
N GLY A 106 21.13 -2.04 3.17
CA GLY A 106 22.30 -1.23 3.51
C GLY A 106 23.53 -2.08 3.82
N LYS A 107 24.62 -1.41 4.14
CA LYS A 107 25.86 -2.05 4.61
C LYS A 107 25.96 -1.86 6.11
N ASP A 108 26.06 -2.95 6.84
CA ASP A 108 26.31 -2.92 8.28
C ASP A 108 27.82 -2.90 8.53
N THR A 109 28.32 -1.90 9.26
CA THR A 109 29.74 -1.76 9.61
C THR A 109 29.90 -1.71 11.12
N ALA A 110 31.14 -1.79 11.61
CA ALA A 110 31.41 -1.70 13.04
C ALA A 110 30.95 -0.36 13.66
N GLU A 111 30.94 0.70 12.85
CA GLU A 111 30.62 2.06 13.30
C GLU A 111 29.15 2.43 13.10
N SER A 112 28.52 1.97 11.99
CA SER A 112 27.15 2.38 11.66
C SER A 112 26.53 1.54 10.55
N PHE A 113 25.19 1.54 10.51
CA PHE A 113 24.44 1.06 9.35
C PHE A 113 24.40 2.14 8.25
N GLN A 114 25.00 1.85 7.11
CA GLN A 114 25.01 2.71 5.93
C GLN A 114 23.85 2.34 5.01
N SER A 115 22.74 3.09 5.10
CA SER A 115 21.53 2.81 4.33
C SER A 115 21.75 2.89 2.82
N ARG A 116 21.23 1.88 2.11
CA ARG A 116 21.20 1.79 0.64
C ARG A 116 19.83 1.23 0.24
N PRO A 117 18.76 2.04 0.38
CA PRO A 117 17.42 1.54 0.19
C PRO A 117 17.21 1.15 -1.27
N ASP A 118 16.51 0.03 -1.49
CA ASP A 118 15.86 -0.20 -2.77
C ASP A 118 14.62 0.69 -2.86
N VAL A 119 14.41 1.32 -4.01
CA VAL A 119 13.35 2.31 -4.20
C VAL A 119 12.59 1.98 -5.47
N GLN A 120 11.34 1.56 -5.30
CA GLN A 120 10.45 1.21 -6.39
C GLN A 120 9.43 2.34 -6.59
N ASN A 121 9.34 2.88 -7.81
CA ASN A 121 8.35 3.92 -8.12
C ASN A 121 6.99 3.28 -8.44
N THR A 122 5.92 3.95 -8.02
CA THR A 122 4.55 3.57 -8.42
C THR A 122 4.37 3.78 -9.92
N ALA A 123 3.54 2.94 -10.56
CA ALA A 123 3.17 3.13 -11.96
C ALA A 123 2.63 4.54 -12.20
N HIS A 124 3.17 5.25 -13.20
CA HIS A 124 2.90 6.67 -13.42
C HIS A 124 1.39 6.97 -13.54
N ALA A 125 0.64 6.14 -14.25
CA ALA A 125 -0.80 6.29 -14.43
C ALA A 125 -1.58 6.25 -13.09
N LEU A 126 -1.19 5.36 -12.18
CA LEU A 126 -1.82 5.26 -10.85
C LEU A 126 -1.48 6.46 -9.97
N GLU A 127 -0.22 6.92 -10.02
CA GLU A 127 0.18 8.14 -9.29
C GLU A 127 -0.59 9.37 -9.80
N GLN A 128 -0.69 9.55 -11.13
CA GLN A 128 -1.46 10.65 -11.72
C GLN A 128 -2.93 10.57 -11.34
N ARG A 129 -3.53 9.37 -11.37
CA ARG A 129 -4.91 9.18 -10.93
C ARG A 129 -5.11 9.58 -9.47
N ALA A 130 -4.18 9.21 -8.58
CA ALA A 130 -4.23 9.61 -7.18
C ALA A 130 -4.12 11.14 -7.00
N ARG A 131 -3.29 11.82 -7.80
CA ARG A 131 -3.18 13.29 -7.77
C ARG A 131 -4.47 13.99 -8.17
N VAL A 132 -5.21 13.42 -9.13
CA VAL A 132 -6.53 13.91 -9.55
C VAL A 132 -7.58 13.65 -8.47
N ILE A 133 -7.64 12.43 -7.91
CA ILE A 133 -8.55 12.08 -6.81
C ILE A 133 -8.39 13.04 -5.63
N ARG A 134 -7.13 13.39 -5.28
CA ARG A 134 -6.81 14.32 -4.19
C ARG A 134 -7.42 15.72 -4.36
N GLN A 135 -7.72 16.16 -5.59
CA GLN A 135 -8.31 17.49 -5.83
C GLN A 135 -9.79 17.55 -5.42
N GLY A 136 -10.45 16.40 -5.28
CA GLY A 136 -11.86 16.31 -4.92
C GLY A 136 -12.07 15.66 -3.55
N SER A 137 -13.32 15.72 -3.09
CA SER A 137 -13.77 15.08 -1.86
C SER A 137 -14.63 13.84 -2.10
N ASP A 138 -14.97 13.52 -3.35
CA ASP A 138 -15.92 12.43 -3.69
C ASP A 138 -15.47 11.07 -3.16
N TRP A 139 -14.17 10.83 -3.04
CA TRP A 139 -13.63 9.60 -2.47
C TRP A 139 -14.08 9.38 -1.02
N LYS A 140 -14.36 10.46 -0.26
CA LYS A 140 -14.88 10.38 1.12
C LYS A 140 -16.25 9.70 1.19
N SER A 141 -17.05 9.78 0.12
CA SER A 141 -18.36 9.10 0.05
C SER A 141 -18.25 7.56 0.03
N ARG A 142 -17.06 7.02 -0.24
CA ARG A 142 -16.79 5.57 -0.25
C ARG A 142 -16.21 5.07 1.07
N LEU A 143 -15.96 5.96 2.03
CA LEU A 143 -15.52 5.57 3.36
C LEU A 143 -16.67 4.91 4.13
N ASP A 144 -16.32 4.13 5.16
CA ASP A 144 -17.30 3.41 5.96
C ASP A 144 -18.12 4.42 6.77
N PRO A 145 -19.43 4.59 6.52
CA PRO A 145 -20.24 5.58 7.23
C PRO A 145 -20.38 5.27 8.73
N ALA A 146 -20.06 4.03 9.16
CA ALA A 146 -20.06 3.66 10.57
C ALA A 146 -18.79 4.11 11.32
N VAL A 147 -17.76 4.58 10.61
CA VAL A 147 -16.50 5.05 11.19
C VAL A 147 -16.43 6.57 11.02
N MET A 148 -16.00 7.27 12.08
CA MET A 148 -15.82 8.72 12.02
C MET A 148 -14.61 9.08 11.16
N HIS A 149 -14.83 9.91 10.15
CA HIS A 149 -13.86 10.26 9.10
C HIS A 149 -13.74 11.77 8.84
N GLU A 150 -14.26 12.62 9.74
CA GLU A 150 -14.54 14.04 9.45
C GLU A 150 -13.31 14.80 8.89
N ASP A 151 -12.09 14.41 9.29
CA ASP A 151 -10.85 15.10 8.91
C ASP A 151 -9.85 14.27 8.08
N SER A 152 -10.25 13.12 7.50
CA SER A 152 -9.32 12.32 6.70
C SER A 152 -8.75 13.10 5.52
N ALA A 153 -7.44 13.32 5.52
CA ALA A 153 -6.69 13.93 4.43
C ALA A 153 -6.19 12.86 3.43
N PHE A 154 -5.93 13.30 2.19
CA PHE A 154 -5.43 12.44 1.11
C PHE A 154 -4.04 12.90 0.67
N PHE A 155 -3.05 12.04 0.83
CA PHE A 155 -1.67 12.31 0.47
C PHE A 155 -1.22 11.49 -0.74
N VAL A 156 -0.39 12.12 -1.57
CA VAL A 156 0.39 11.44 -2.61
C VAL A 156 1.86 11.63 -2.24
N ALA A 157 2.40 10.65 -1.52
CA ALA A 157 3.68 10.76 -0.83
C ALA A 157 4.41 9.42 -0.77
N PRO A 158 5.73 9.40 -0.50
CA PRO A 158 6.46 8.14 -0.39
C PRO A 158 6.08 7.33 0.86
N ILE A 159 6.22 6.01 0.76
CA ILE A 159 6.03 5.05 1.87
C ILE A 159 7.34 4.30 2.10
N ALA A 160 7.59 3.84 3.33
CA ALA A 160 8.70 2.95 3.67
C ALA A 160 8.15 1.59 4.11
N ALA A 161 8.72 0.51 3.58
CA ALA A 161 8.32 -0.87 3.85
C ALA A 161 9.52 -1.70 4.35
N GLY A 162 9.24 -2.65 5.24
CA GLY A 162 10.25 -3.50 5.89
C GLY A 162 9.59 -4.60 6.72
N GLU A 163 10.39 -5.51 7.25
CA GLU A 163 9.95 -6.71 7.96
C GLU A 163 9.64 -6.46 9.45
N LYS A 164 9.87 -5.23 9.95
CA LYS A 164 9.71 -4.88 11.36
C LYS A 164 8.45 -4.07 11.61
N VAL A 165 7.70 -4.46 12.62
CA VAL A 165 6.69 -3.59 13.23
C VAL A 165 7.41 -2.53 14.08
N VAL A 166 7.37 -1.28 13.64
CA VAL A 166 8.02 -0.16 14.35
C VAL A 166 7.04 0.45 15.36
N ALA A 167 7.06 -0.08 16.58
CA ALA A 167 6.12 0.31 17.63
C ALA A 167 6.48 1.60 18.41
N SER A 168 7.57 2.30 18.04
CA SER A 168 7.99 3.53 18.73
C SER A 168 8.70 4.51 17.81
N LYS A 169 8.31 5.79 17.88
CA LYS A 169 8.98 6.90 17.17
C LYS A 169 10.44 7.10 17.61
N LYS A 170 10.84 6.56 18.77
CA LYS A 170 12.20 6.66 19.31
C LYS A 170 13.09 5.45 18.96
N ALA A 171 12.50 4.37 18.42
CA ALA A 171 13.24 3.17 18.05
C ALA A 171 14.33 3.47 17.01
N ALA A 172 15.42 2.69 17.03
CA ALA A 172 16.49 2.81 16.05
C ALA A 172 15.96 2.72 14.61
N THR A 173 14.98 1.84 14.36
CA THR A 173 14.32 1.70 13.05
C THR A 173 13.57 2.95 12.63
N ALA A 174 12.88 3.64 13.55
CA ALA A 174 12.19 4.89 13.23
C ALA A 174 13.17 6.00 12.82
N LYS A 175 14.33 6.07 13.50
CA LYS A 175 15.41 7.00 13.12
C LYS A 175 15.99 6.64 11.75
N LEU A 176 16.23 5.36 11.50
CA LEU A 176 16.71 4.86 10.22
C LEU A 176 15.77 5.26 9.08
N ILE A 177 14.45 5.00 9.22
CA ILE A 177 13.45 5.38 8.21
C ILE A 177 13.53 6.87 7.87
N LYS A 178 13.61 7.74 8.89
CA LYS A 178 13.72 9.19 8.68
C LYS A 178 14.99 9.56 7.89
N ILE A 179 16.14 9.02 8.27
CA ILE A 179 17.42 9.28 7.59
C ILE A 179 17.34 8.80 6.13
N THR A 180 16.90 7.57 5.91
CA THR A 180 16.74 6.94 4.59
C THR A 180 15.86 7.78 3.66
N MET A 181 14.73 8.28 4.16
CA MET A 181 13.80 9.08 3.37
C MET A 181 14.25 10.53 3.18
N ALA A 182 15.02 11.10 4.12
CA ALA A 182 15.54 12.47 4.03
C ALA A 182 16.66 12.61 3.00
N MET A 183 17.56 11.63 2.91
CA MET A 183 18.72 11.66 2.01
C MET A 183 18.38 11.82 0.53
N ARG A 184 17.14 11.53 0.11
CA ARG A 184 16.70 11.62 -1.30
C ARG A 184 15.52 12.57 -1.54
N SER A 185 15.11 13.37 -0.55
CA SER A 185 14.12 14.44 -0.73
C SER A 185 14.47 15.72 0.07
N PRO A 186 15.65 16.35 -0.14
CA PRO A 186 16.15 17.41 0.74
C PRO A 186 15.21 18.61 0.92
N SER A 187 14.37 18.91 -0.08
CA SER A 187 13.43 20.04 -0.06
C SER A 187 12.19 19.84 0.83
N ARG A 188 11.82 18.60 1.20
CA ARG A 188 10.62 18.31 2.02
C ARG A 188 10.89 18.15 3.53
N TRP A 189 12.16 18.10 3.92
CA TRP A 189 12.60 17.80 5.29
C TRP A 189 13.23 18.99 6.02
N LYS A 190 13.28 20.17 5.39
CA LYS A 190 13.82 21.39 6.00
C LYS A 190 12.89 22.08 7.03
N GLU A 191 11.65 21.61 7.19
CA GLU A 191 10.63 22.28 8.02
C GLU A 191 9.93 21.33 9.01
N ALA A 192 10.49 20.15 9.28
CA ALA A 192 10.00 19.33 10.40
C ALA A 192 10.78 19.71 11.66
N ASP A 193 10.30 20.72 12.37
CA ASP A 193 10.82 21.07 13.70
C ASP A 193 10.70 19.88 14.66
N PHE A 194 11.75 19.74 15.49
CA PHE A 194 12.11 18.58 16.31
C PHE A 194 11.20 18.34 17.52
#